data_AF-E4MUU8-F1
#
_entry.id   AF-E4MUU8-F1
#
_cell.length_a   1.000
_cell.length_b   1.000
_cell.length_c   1.000
_cell.angle_alpha   90.00
_cell.angle_beta   90.00
_cell.angle_gamma   90.00
#
_symmetry.space_group_name_H-M   'P 1'
#
loop_
_entity.id
_entity.type
_entity.pdbx_description
1 polymer ?
#
loop_
_entity_poly.entity_id
_entity_poly.type
_entity_poly.pdbx_seq_one_letter_code
_entity_poly.pdbx_strand_id
1 'polypeptide(L)' 'MSRYKPFIDKLPSACRTVFNLYVFENESHKQIAEKLGISEGTSKSQLAYAKKLLQQYVTNYKKRA' A
#
# COMPACT_ATOMS: atom_id res chain seq x y z
N MET A 1 15.41 11.68 2.60
CA MET A 1 14.75 10.56 1.89
C MET A 1 14.05 9.65 2.90
N SER A 2 12.77 9.37 2.66
CA SER A 2 11.74 8.99 3.65
C SER A 2 12.07 7.85 4.63
N ARG A 3 11.93 8.14 5.93
CA ARG A 3 11.98 7.23 7.10
C ARG A 3 11.00 6.02 7.02
N TYR A 4 10.16 5.97 5.99
CA TYR A 4 9.08 4.99 5.82
C TYR A 4 9.28 3.96 4.70
N LYS A 5 10.25 4.19 3.80
CA LYS A 5 10.56 3.29 2.68
C LYS A 5 10.77 1.82 3.08
N PRO A 6 11.51 1.49 4.16
CA PRO A 6 11.70 0.10 4.58
C PRO A 6 10.43 -0.60 5.09
N PHE A 7 9.36 0.13 5.41
CA PHE A 7 8.07 -0.48 5.78
C PHE A 7 7.22 -0.78 4.54
N ILE A 8 7.31 0.06 3.51
CA ILE A 8 6.65 -0.17 2.22
C ILE A 8 7.26 -1.41 1.55
N ASP A 9 8.58 -1.60 1.68
CA ASP A 9 9.28 -2.78 1.15
C ASP A 9 8.93 -4.09 1.86
N LYS A 10 8.20 -4.04 2.97
CA LYS A 10 7.66 -5.23 3.67
C LYS A 10 6.23 -5.57 3.25
N LEU A 11 5.57 -4.71 2.50
CA LEU A 11 4.22 -4.98 2.01
C LEU A 11 4.24 -6.12 0.97
N PRO A 12 3.21 -6.99 0.95
CA PRO A 12 3.01 -7.94 -0.14
C PRO A 12 3.01 -7.22 -1.50
N SER A 13 3.57 -7.85 -2.53
CA SER A 13 3.77 -7.24 -3.86
C SER A 13 2.49 -6.59 -4.40
N ALA A 14 1.37 -7.31 -4.41
CA ALA A 14 0.09 -6.79 -4.91
C ALA A 14 -0.39 -5.55 -4.15
N CYS A 15 -0.29 -5.56 -2.81
CA CYS A 15 -0.69 -4.45 -1.96
C CYS A 15 0.25 -3.25 -2.10
N ARG A 16 1.55 -3.50 -2.26
CA ARG A 16 2.57 -2.46 -2.50
C ARG A 16 2.32 -1.74 -3.82
N THR A 17 2.05 -2.49 -4.89
CA THR A 17 1.77 -1.90 -6.21
C THR A 17 0.55 -1.00 -6.16
N VAL A 18 -0.57 -1.48 -5.61
CA VAL A 18 -1.78 -0.65 -5.47
C VAL A 18 -1.55 0.56 -4.58
N PHE A 19 -0.84 0.40 -3.45
CA PHE A 19 -0.50 1.51 -2.57
C PHE A 19 0.32 2.58 -3.31
N ASN A 20 1.33 2.16 -4.08
CA ASN A 20 2.20 3.09 -4.79
C ASN A 20 1.44 3.85 -5.88
N LEU A 21 0.66 3.14 -6.71
CA LEU A 21 -0.14 3.77 -7.77
C LEU A 21 -1.16 4.76 -7.19
N TYR A 22 -1.81 4.41 -6.08
CA TYR A 22 -2.80 5.29 -5.46
C TYR A 22 -2.17 6.50 -4.74
N VAL A 23 -1.13 6.28 -3.94
CA VAL A 23 -0.58 7.30 -3.03
C VAL A 23 0.51 8.15 -3.67
N PHE A 24 1.36 7.57 -4.52
CA PHE A 24 2.47 8.28 -5.17
C PHE A 24 2.09 8.75 -6.57
N GLU A 25 1.38 7.92 -7.34
CA GLU A 25 0.99 8.26 -8.72
C GLU A 25 -0.41 8.89 -8.83
N ASN A 26 -1.14 9.03 -7.71
CA ASN A 26 -2.49 9.60 -7.64
C ASN A 26 -3.52 8.92 -8.57
N GLU A 27 -3.34 7.63 -8.87
CA GLU A 27 -4.30 6.89 -9.68
C GLU A 27 -5.57 6.53 -8.91
N SER A 28 -6.71 6.60 -9.57
CA SER A 28 -7.98 6.13 -9.03
C SER A 28 -8.04 4.60 -8.96
N HIS A 29 -8.90 4.05 -8.09
CA HIS A 29 -9.13 2.60 -8.02
C HIS A 29 -9.57 1.99 -9.35
N LYS A 30 -10.30 2.75 -10.18
CA LYS A 30 -10.71 2.34 -11.52
C LYS A 30 -9.51 2.19 -12.46
N GLN A 31 -8.64 3.19 -12.52
CA GLN A 31 -7.43 3.14 -13.35
C GLN A 31 -6.49 2.01 -12.91
N ILE A 32 -6.34 1.82 -11.60
CA ILE A 32 -5.52 0.74 -11.04
C ILE A 32 -6.12 -0.64 -11.38
N ALA A 33 -7.46 -0.78 -11.29
CA ALA A 33 -8.17 -2.00 -11.63
C ALA A 33 -7.95 -2.38 -13.10
N GLU A 34 -8.12 -1.42 -14.01
CA GLU A 34 -7.86 -1.58 -15.45
C GLU A 34 -6.39 -1.92 -15.72
N LYS A 35 -5.45 -1.20 -15.10
CA LYS A 35 -4.00 -1.39 -15.30
C LYS A 35 -3.51 -2.75 -14.81
N LEU A 36 -4.05 -3.27 -13.71
CA LEU A 36 -3.62 -4.52 -13.09
C LEU A 36 -4.50 -5.73 -13.45
N GLY A 37 -5.58 -5.53 -14.20
CA GLY A 37 -6.53 -6.60 -14.53
C GLY A 37 -7.25 -7.17 -13.30
N ILE A 38 -7.50 -6.34 -12.28
CA ILE A 38 -8.19 -6.73 -11.04
C ILE A 38 -9.51 -5.97 -10.91
N SER A 39 -10.38 -6.36 -9.98
CA SER A 39 -11.58 -5.58 -9.70
C SER A 39 -11.26 -4.30 -8.90
N GLU A 40 -12.08 -3.25 -9.03
CA GLU A 40 -11.98 -2.06 -8.17
C GLU A 40 -12.10 -2.42 -6.68
N GLY A 41 -12.94 -3.41 -6.34
CA GLY A 41 -13.06 -3.93 -4.98
C GLY A 41 -11.76 -4.56 -4.48
N THR A 42 -11.05 -5.29 -5.34
CA THR A 42 -9.71 -5.84 -5.04
C THR A 42 -8.70 -4.72 -4.79
N SER A 43 -8.70 -3.68 -5.62
CA SER A 43 -7.84 -2.49 -5.44
C SER A 43 -8.10 -1.79 -4.09
N LYS A 44 -9.38 -1.56 -3.73
CA LYS A 44 -9.76 -0.97 -2.43
C LYS A 44 -9.29 -1.82 -1.25
N SER A 45 -9.54 -3.14 -1.30
CA SER A 45 -9.15 -4.07 -0.23
C SER A 45 -7.63 -4.19 -0.09
N GLN A 46 -6.88 -4.22 -1.20
CA GLN A 46 -5.42 -4.22 -1.18
C GLN A 46 -4.84 -2.93 -0.60
N LEU A 47 -5.41 -1.76 -0.93
CA LEU A 47 -5.01 -0.48 -0.35
C LEU A 47 -5.28 -0.43 1.17
N ALA A 48 -6.47 -0.88 1.60
CA ALA A 48 -6.84 -0.93 3.02
C ALA A 48 -5.90 -1.85 3.81
N TYR A 49 -5.59 -3.03 3.26
CA TYR A 49 -4.66 -3.97 3.86
C TYR A 49 -3.23 -3.40 3.94
N ALA A 50 -2.76 -2.74 2.87
CA ALA A 50 -1.47 -2.06 2.86
C ALA A 50 -1.37 -1.01 3.98
N LYS A 51 -2.38 -0.17 4.14
CA LYS A 51 -2.44 0.84 5.21
C LYS A 51 -2.39 0.21 6.61
N LYS A 52 -3.15 -0.88 6.83
CA LYS A 52 -3.15 -1.60 8.10
C LYS A 52 -1.77 -2.18 8.44
N LEU A 53 -1.10 -2.80 7.48
CA LEU A 53 0.25 -3.34 7.67
C LEU A 53 1.27 -2.23 7.96
N LEU A 54 1.25 -1.14 7.19
CA LEU A 54 2.13 0.00 7.44
C LEU A 54 1.93 0.57 8.85
N GLN A 55 0.69 0.73 9.29
CA GLN A 55 0.37 1.19 10.64
C GLN A 55 0.95 0.24 11.70
N GLN A 56 0.81 -1.08 11.52
CA GLN A 56 1.39 -2.08 12.42
C GLN A 56 2.91 -1.99 12.45
N TYR A 57 3.58 -1.87 11.30
CA TYR A 57 5.03 -1.78 11.24
C TYR A 57 5.57 -0.52 11.92
N VAL A 58 4.94 0.63 11.67
CA VAL A 58 5.30 1.90 12.31
C VAL A 58 5.05 1.84 13.82
N THR A 59 3.92 1.26 14.24
CA THR A 59 3.60 1.11 15.68
C THR A 59 4.61 0.21 16.37
N ASN A 60 4.97 -0.92 15.76
CA ASN A 60 5.97 -1.83 16.30
C ASN A 60 7.36 -1.21 16.34
N TYR A 61 7.71 -0.39 15.36
CA TYR A 61 8.96 0.38 15.37
C TYR A 61 8.99 1.39 16.52
N LYS A 62 7.91 2.15 16.72
CA LYS A 62 7.78 3.11 17.84
C LYS A 62 7.80 2.46 19.22
N LYS A 63 7.35 1.21 19.37
CA LYS A 63 7.39 0.47 20.64
C LYS A 63 8.78 -0.08 21.00
N ARG A 64 9.70 -0.14 20.04
CA ARG A 64 11.05 -0.71 20.19
C ARG A 64 12.16 0.34 20.22
N ALA A 65 11.80 1.61 19.99
CA ALA A 65 12.69 2.76 20.06
C ALA A 65 12.44 3.49 21.39
#